data_AF-A0A7S4HPT8-F1
#
_entry.id   AF-A0A7S4HPT8-F1
#
_cell.length_a   1.000
_cell.length_b   1.000
_cell.length_c   1.000
_cell.angle_alpha   90.00
_cell.angle_beta   90.00
_cell.angle_gamma   90.00
#
_symmetry.space_group_name_H-M   'P 1'
#
loop_
_entity.id
_entity.type
_entity.pdbx_description
1 polymer ?
#
loop_
_entity_poly.entity_id
_entity_poly.type
_entity_poly.pdbx_seq_one_letter_code
_entity_poly.pdbx_strand_id
1 'polypeptide(L)'
;KIQHSCEPNAVLQHRDEDVCGSAVVLALEKIKKGEPITLCRPQIEIEEFSLLSVDERHEILGFSCMCPLCESEKQIDDNWHFEMLHDEKRNAAYRVALTNIIAELKKDGLVHVLDIGTGSGLLSMIAAEAGASHVTA
;
A
#
# COMPACT_ATOMS: atom_id res chain seq x y z
N LYS A 1 15.00 18.51 -18.65
CA LYS A 1 15.19 17.08 -18.33
C LYS A 1 13.83 16.43 -18.43
N ILE A 2 13.74 15.29 -19.11
CA ILE A 2 12.49 14.53 -19.20
C ILE A 2 12.43 13.58 -18.01
N GLN A 3 11.28 13.50 -17.37
CA GLN A 3 11.02 12.61 -16.25
C GLN A 3 9.96 11.58 -16.63
N HIS A 4 9.84 10.52 -15.83
CA HIS A 4 8.77 9.57 -16.00
C HIS A 4 7.56 9.95 -15.13
N SER A 5 6.35 9.75 -15.66
CA SER A 5 5.09 9.73 -14.91
C SER A 5 4.15 8.71 -15.56
N CYS A 6 3.37 7.99 -14.76
CA CYS A 6 2.29 7.13 -15.27
C CYS A 6 1.08 7.95 -15.75
N GLU A 7 1.00 9.22 -15.33
CA GLU A 7 0.10 10.25 -15.88
C GLU A 7 0.98 11.35 -16.51
N PRO A 8 1.41 11.19 -17.77
CA PRO A 8 2.36 12.12 -18.39
C PRO A 8 1.67 13.38 -18.90
N ASN A 9 2.38 14.52 -18.91
CA ASN A 9 1.90 15.76 -19.54
C ASN A 9 2.33 15.90 -21.01
N ALA A 10 3.09 14.94 -21.53
CA ALA A 10 3.53 14.90 -22.91
C ALA A 10 3.66 13.47 -23.45
N VAL A 11 3.68 13.34 -24.78
CA VAL A 11 3.88 12.07 -25.50
C VAL A 11 5.01 12.21 -26.53
N LEU A 12 5.75 11.14 -26.76
CA LEU A 12 6.71 11.05 -27.85
C LEU A 12 6.02 10.51 -29.11
N GLN A 13 6.15 11.24 -30.21
CA GLN A 13 5.69 10.81 -31.52
C GLN A 13 6.86 10.79 -32.50
N HIS A 14 7.01 9.69 -33.23
CA HIS A 14 7.87 9.61 -34.40
C HIS A 14 6.99 9.81 -35.64
N ARG A 15 7.34 10.78 -36.48
CA ARG A 15 6.67 11.07 -37.74
C ARG A 15 7.39 10.38 -38.90
N ASP A 16 6.71 10.24 -40.03
CA ASP A 16 7.29 9.62 -41.23
C ASP A 16 8.48 10.43 -41.79
N GLU A 17 8.50 11.74 -41.53
CA GLU A 17 9.58 12.64 -41.94
C GLU A 17 10.76 12.67 -40.96
N ASP A 18 10.61 12.07 -39.77
CA ASP A 18 11.65 12.09 -38.75
C ASP A 18 12.81 11.17 -39.18
N VAL A 19 14.00 11.76 -39.30
CA VAL A 19 15.24 11.01 -39.54
C VAL A 19 15.59 10.16 -38.32
N CYS A 20 16.37 9.09 -38.54
CA CYS A 20 16.78 8.17 -37.47
C CYS A 20 17.35 8.93 -36.26
N GLY A 21 16.72 8.78 -35.10
CA GLY A 21 17.12 9.45 -33.84
C GLY A 21 16.43 10.79 -33.57
N SER A 22 15.51 11.25 -34.43
CA SER A 22 14.64 12.39 -34.16
C SER A 22 13.24 11.95 -33.74
N ALA A 23 12.62 12.71 -32.83
CA ALA A 23 11.25 12.51 -32.38
C ALA A 23 10.68 13.85 -31.92
N VAL A 24 9.37 13.99 -31.97
CA VAL A 24 8.66 15.17 -31.46
C VAL A 24 8.03 14.84 -30.11
N VAL A 25 8.16 15.77 -29.18
CA VAL A 25 7.42 15.75 -27.91
C VAL A 25 6.18 16.62 -28.08
N LEU A 26 5.01 16.02 -28.02
CA LEU A 26 3.74 16.72 -28.04
C LEU A 26 3.21 16.87 -26.62
N ALA A 27 2.85 18.09 -26.24
CA ALA A 27 2.21 18.33 -24.96
C ALA A 27 0.75 17.85 -25.03
N LEU A 28 0.32 17.07 -24.04
CA LEU A 28 -1.06 16.63 -23.88
C LEU A 28 -1.93 17.73 -23.25
N GLU A 29 -1.28 18.68 -22.56
CA GLU A 29 -1.91 19.81 -21.90
C GLU A 29 -0.98 21.03 -21.86
N LYS A 30 -1.43 22.13 -21.23
CA LYS A 30 -0.63 23.36 -21.12
C LYS A 30 0.44 23.24 -20.03
N ILE A 31 1.70 23.08 -20.44
CA ILE A 31 2.86 23.01 -19.53
C ILE A 31 3.40 24.41 -19.20
N LYS A 32 3.59 24.72 -17.91
CA LYS A 32 4.11 26.03 -17.47
C LYS A 32 5.63 26.10 -17.60
N LYS A 33 6.17 27.32 -17.74
CA LYS A 33 7.63 27.53 -17.73
C LYS A 33 8.23 27.08 -16.39
N GLY A 34 9.18 26.15 -16.44
CA GLY A 34 9.83 25.58 -15.26
C GLY A 34 9.18 24.29 -14.74
N GLU A 35 8.02 23.92 -15.27
CA GLU A 35 7.39 22.63 -15.00
C GLU A 35 8.15 21.50 -15.71
N PRO A 36 8.37 20.34 -15.06
CA PRO A 36 9.02 19.21 -15.70
C PRO A 36 8.15 18.64 -16.82
N ILE A 37 8.79 18.20 -17.91
CA ILE A 37 8.14 17.42 -18.96
C ILE A 37 8.19 15.96 -18.52
N THR A 38 7.03 15.31 -18.42
CA THR A 38 6.89 13.91 -18.03
C THR A 38 6.40 13.07 -19.19
N LEU A 39 6.98 11.88 -19.35
CA LEU A 39 6.57 10.89 -20.35
C LEU A 39 6.30 9.55 -19.67
N CYS A 40 5.35 8.79 -20.20
CA CYS A 40 5.17 7.38 -19.85
C CYS A 40 5.87 6.51 -20.90
N ARG A 41 6.52 5.41 -20.48
CA ARG A 41 6.83 4.29 -21.37
C ARG A 41 5.84 3.20 -21.00
N PRO A 42 4.87 2.87 -21.85
CA PRO A 42 5.19 1.95 -22.93
C PRO A 42 4.58 2.34 -24.28
N GLN A 43 5.03 1.69 -25.36
CA GLN A 43 4.45 1.77 -26.72
C GLN A 43 3.11 1.00 -26.81
N ILE A 44 2.30 1.08 -25.76
CA ILE A 44 0.95 0.52 -25.66
C ILE A 44 0.02 1.72 -25.56
N GLU A 45 -1.16 1.65 -26.16
CA GLU A 45 -2.14 2.73 -26.08
C GLU A 45 -2.41 3.06 -24.60
N ILE A 46 -2.29 4.35 -24.26
CA ILE A 46 -2.31 4.90 -22.90
C ILE A 46 -3.56 4.41 -22.11
N GLU A 47 -4.63 4.09 -22.82
CA GLU A 47 -5.89 3.57 -22.29
C GLU A 47 -5.71 2.25 -21.54
N GLU A 48 -4.94 1.29 -22.06
CA GLU A 48 -4.72 0.01 -21.38
C GLU A 48 -3.82 0.18 -20.15
N PHE A 49 -2.82 1.05 -20.22
CA PHE A 49 -1.87 1.29 -19.13
C PHE A 49 -2.53 1.91 -17.89
N SER A 50 -3.56 2.74 -18.10
CA SER A 50 -4.33 3.39 -17.04
C SER A 50 -5.21 2.42 -16.23
N LEU A 51 -5.53 1.25 -16.80
CA LEU A 51 -6.38 0.23 -16.18
C LEU A 51 -5.59 -0.77 -15.33
N LEU A 52 -4.26 -0.76 -15.43
CA LEU A 52 -3.37 -1.65 -14.68
C LEU A 52 -3.17 -1.16 -13.25
N SER A 53 -3.04 -2.11 -12.33
CA SER A 53 -2.62 -1.84 -10.95
C SER A 53 -1.21 -1.25 -10.90
N VAL A 54 -0.88 -0.58 -9.79
CA VAL A 54 0.44 0.03 -9.58
C VAL A 54 1.57 -1.00 -9.76
N ASP A 55 1.38 -2.21 -9.26
CA ASP A 55 2.39 -3.28 -9.34
C ASP A 55 2.57 -3.78 -10.78
N GLU A 56 1.48 -3.98 -11.53
CA GLU A 56 1.54 -4.36 -12.96
C GLU A 56 2.24 -3.27 -13.79
N ARG A 57 1.95 -1.98 -13.52
CA ARG A 57 2.66 -0.87 -14.18
C ARG A 57 4.15 -0.89 -13.86
N HIS A 58 4.53 -1.11 -12.60
CA HIS A 58 5.93 -1.16 -12.18
C HIS A 58 6.69 -2.35 -12.76
N GLU A 59 6.02 -3.48 -12.93
CA GLU A 59 6.58 -4.66 -13.61
C GLU A 59 6.87 -4.36 -15.08
N ILE A 60 5.90 -3.78 -15.81
CA ILE A 60 6.07 -3.38 -17.22
C ILE A 60 7.17 -2.33 -17.38
N LEU A 61 7.23 -1.37 -16.46
CA LEU A 61 8.25 -0.31 -16.47
C LEU A 61 9.65 -0.83 -16.14
N GLY A 62 9.75 -1.95 -15.41
CA GLY A 62 11.01 -2.48 -14.89
C GLY A 62 11.61 -1.64 -13.74
N PHE A 63 10.84 -0.72 -13.15
CA PHE A 63 11.23 0.07 -11.98
C PHE A 63 10.01 0.55 -11.20
N SER A 64 10.21 0.84 -9.91
CA SER A 64 9.18 1.43 -9.06
C SER A 64 9.03 2.93 -9.34
N CYS A 65 7.84 3.35 -9.78
CA CYS A 65 7.49 4.73 -10.03
C CYS A 65 6.90 5.38 -8.76
N MET A 66 7.26 6.64 -8.51
CA MET A 66 6.74 7.45 -7.41
C MET A 66 6.03 8.70 -7.95
N CYS A 67 5.30 8.56 -9.06
CA CYS A 67 4.48 9.66 -9.57
C CYS A 67 3.20 9.82 -8.75
N PRO A 68 2.52 10.99 -8.81
CA PRO A 68 1.31 11.24 -8.04
C PRO A 68 0.22 10.18 -8.24
N LEU A 69 0.04 9.68 -9.47
CA LEU A 69 -0.90 8.61 -9.77
C LEU A 69 -0.56 7.33 -9.00
N CYS A 70 0.68 6.83 -9.12
CA CYS A 70 1.12 5.64 -8.40
C CYS A 70 1.08 5.80 -6.89
N GLU A 71 1.39 6.98 -6.35
CA GLU A 71 1.27 7.25 -4.91
C GLU A 71 -0.19 7.22 -4.45
N SER A 72 -1.11 7.80 -5.23
CA SER A 72 -2.54 7.83 -4.89
C SER A 72 -3.22 6.46 -5.00
N GLU A 73 -2.75 5.62 -5.91
CA GLU A 73 -3.29 4.28 -6.15
C GLU A 73 -2.54 3.16 -5.43
N LYS A 74 -1.46 3.51 -4.72
CA LYS A 74 -0.69 2.53 -3.95
C LYS A 74 -1.62 1.90 -2.92
N GLN A 75 -2.02 0.66 -3.18
CA GLN A 75 -2.70 -0.12 -2.16
C GLN A 75 -1.73 -0.28 -0.99
N ILE A 76 -2.24 -0.05 0.22
CA ILE A 76 -1.52 -0.37 1.44
C ILE A 76 -1.40 -1.89 1.42
N ASP A 77 -0.22 -2.39 1.08
CA ASP A 77 0.12 -3.80 1.22
C ASP A 77 0.18 -4.12 2.72
N ASP A 78 -0.99 -4.34 3.30
CA ASP A 78 -1.22 -4.64 4.70
C ASP A 78 -1.15 -6.16 4.95
N ASN A 79 -0.42 -6.89 4.10
CA ASN A 79 -0.32 -8.34 4.19
C ASN A 79 0.24 -8.80 5.55
N TRP A 80 1.02 -7.95 6.22
CA TRP A 80 1.50 -8.22 7.57
C TRP A 80 0.37 -8.42 8.59
N HIS A 81 -0.79 -7.76 8.45
CA HIS A 81 -1.94 -8.01 9.32
C HIS A 81 -2.50 -9.42 9.11
N PHE A 82 -2.59 -9.88 7.86
CA PHE A 82 -3.04 -11.23 7.53
C PHE A 82 -2.05 -12.29 7.99
N GLU A 83 -0.75 -12.08 7.77
CA GLU A 83 0.30 -12.98 8.28
C GLU A 83 0.27 -13.06 9.80
N MET A 84 0.10 -11.92 10.47
CA MET A 84 -0.08 -11.89 11.92
C MET A 84 -1.31 -12.69 12.37
N LEU A 85 -2.45 -12.55 11.70
CA LEU A 85 -3.65 -13.30 12.07
C LEU A 85 -3.50 -14.81 11.86
N HIS A 86 -2.75 -15.24 10.84
CA HIS A 86 -2.48 -16.65 10.57
C HIS A 86 -1.34 -17.26 11.40
N ASP A 87 -0.61 -16.46 12.20
CA ASP A 87 0.42 -16.99 13.09
C ASP A 87 -0.20 -17.74 14.30
N GLU A 88 -0.53 -19.00 14.08
CA GLU A 88 -1.15 -19.88 15.08
C GLU A 88 -0.30 -20.03 16.34
N LYS A 89 1.02 -20.12 16.20
CA LYS A 89 1.93 -20.32 17.35
C LYS A 89 1.91 -19.11 18.26
N ARG A 90 2.03 -17.92 17.68
CA ARG A 90 1.95 -16.65 18.40
C ARG A 90 0.58 -16.47 19.04
N ASN A 91 -0.50 -16.72 18.31
CA ASN A 91 -1.87 -16.57 18.80
C ASN A 91 -2.16 -17.54 19.96
N ALA A 92 -1.68 -18.79 19.88
CA ALA A 92 -1.77 -19.77 20.96
C ALA A 92 -0.99 -19.32 22.21
N ALA A 93 0.23 -18.79 22.03
CA ALA A 93 1.04 -18.28 23.13
C ALA A 93 0.35 -17.12 23.86
N TYR A 94 -0.22 -16.14 23.12
CA TYR A 94 -1.01 -15.06 23.72
C TYR A 94 -2.24 -15.58 24.45
N ARG A 95 -2.97 -16.53 23.86
CA ARG A 95 -4.16 -17.13 24.50
C ARG A 95 -3.82 -17.79 25.82
N VAL A 96 -2.76 -18.58 25.88
CA VAL A 96 -2.30 -19.23 27.12
C VAL A 96 -1.87 -18.19 28.16
N ALA A 97 -1.06 -17.21 27.76
CA ALA A 97 -0.56 -16.18 28.67
C ALA A 97 -1.69 -15.34 29.27
N LEU A 98 -2.60 -14.83 28.43
CA LEU A 98 -3.74 -14.01 28.84
C LEU A 98 -4.70 -14.79 29.73
N THR A 99 -5.02 -16.03 29.37
CA THR A 99 -5.90 -16.88 30.19
C THR A 99 -5.33 -17.08 31.59
N ASN A 100 -4.04 -17.39 31.70
CA ASN A 100 -3.40 -17.64 32.99
C ASN A 100 -3.33 -16.38 33.85
N ILE A 101 -2.87 -15.26 33.29
CA ILE A 101 -2.68 -14.04 34.10
C ILE A 101 -4.02 -13.42 34.50
N ILE A 102 -5.03 -13.45 33.64
CA ILE A 102 -6.36 -12.92 33.96
C ILE A 102 -7.03 -13.80 35.02
N ALA A 103 -6.92 -15.13 34.92
CA ALA A 103 -7.46 -16.03 35.92
C ALA A 103 -6.79 -15.82 37.30
N GLU A 104 -5.49 -15.54 37.33
CA GLU A 104 -4.78 -15.22 38.57
C GLU A 104 -5.27 -13.89 39.16
N LEU A 105 -5.24 -12.81 38.36
CA LEU A 105 -5.65 -11.47 38.82
C LEU A 105 -7.13 -11.41 39.23
N LYS A 106 -7.98 -12.24 38.63
CA LYS A 106 -9.40 -12.35 39.00
C LYS A 106 -9.62 -12.82 40.43
N LYS A 107 -8.66 -13.54 41.03
CA LYS A 107 -8.74 -13.92 42.45
C LYS A 107 -8.74 -12.71 43.38
N ASP A 108 -8.12 -11.61 42.93
CA ASP A 108 -7.99 -10.37 43.70
C ASP A 108 -9.08 -9.33 43.36
N GLY A 109 -9.94 -9.59 42.36
CA GLY A 109 -11.10 -8.75 42.04
C GLY A 109 -11.35 -8.53 40.56
N LEU A 110 -11.74 -7.30 40.19
CA LEU A 110 -11.99 -6.93 38.80
C LEU A 110 -10.67 -6.73 38.05
N VAL A 111 -10.65 -7.17 36.79
CA VAL A 111 -9.48 -7.07 35.91
C VAL A 111 -9.82 -6.16 34.74
N HIS A 112 -9.02 -5.11 34.52
CA HIS A 112 -9.10 -4.22 33.36
C HIS A 112 -7.85 -4.42 32.50
N VAL A 113 -8.05 -4.71 31.22
CA VAL A 113 -6.98 -4.92 30.24
C VAL A 113 -6.89 -3.71 29.31
N LEU A 114 -5.67 -3.26 29.02
CA LEU A 114 -5.35 -2.27 27.99
C LEU A 114 -4.61 -2.97 26.85
N ASP A 115 -5.18 -2.98 25.66
CA ASP A 115 -4.63 -3.60 24.44
C ASP A 115 -4.07 -2.50 23.52
N ILE A 116 -2.75 -2.30 23.54
CA ILE A 116 -2.09 -1.24 22.76
C ILE A 116 -1.77 -1.78 21.37
N GLY A 117 -2.30 -1.11 20.34
CA GLY A 117 -2.11 -1.54 18.95
C GLY A 117 -2.99 -2.74 18.61
N THR A 118 -4.25 -2.70 19.05
CA THR A 118 -5.18 -3.84 18.99
C THR A 118 -5.42 -4.39 17.57
N GLY A 119 -5.22 -3.58 16.53
CA GLY A 119 -5.40 -3.98 15.14
C GLY A 119 -6.80 -4.56 14.92
N SER A 120 -6.88 -5.84 14.58
CA SER A 120 -8.15 -6.56 14.37
C SER A 120 -8.96 -6.83 15.65
N GLY A 121 -8.43 -6.52 16.84
CA GLY A 121 -9.09 -6.81 18.12
C GLY A 121 -8.90 -8.23 18.63
N LEU A 122 -8.06 -9.06 17.98
CA LEU A 122 -7.91 -10.47 18.36
C LEU A 122 -7.49 -10.66 19.82
N LEU A 123 -6.47 -9.91 20.27
CA LEU A 123 -5.97 -10.04 21.65
C LEU A 123 -6.98 -9.50 22.68
N SER A 124 -7.66 -8.40 22.34
CA SER A 124 -8.79 -7.87 23.12
C SER A 124 -9.91 -8.90 23.31
N MET A 125 -10.30 -9.61 22.25
CA MET A 125 -11.31 -10.66 22.36
C MET A 125 -10.82 -11.84 23.19
N ILE A 126 -9.57 -12.27 23.03
CA ILE A 126 -8.97 -13.32 23.87
C ILE A 126 -8.98 -12.91 25.35
N ALA A 127 -8.66 -11.65 25.67
CA ALA A 127 -8.69 -11.13 27.03
C ALA A 127 -10.13 -11.11 27.60
N ALA A 128 -11.10 -10.70 26.79
CA ALA A 128 -12.51 -10.74 27.19
C ALA A 128 -13.00 -12.18 27.43
N GLU A 129 -12.67 -13.13 26.55
CA GLU A 129 -12.97 -14.56 26.70
C GLU A 129 -12.32 -15.17 27.95
N ALA A 130 -11.09 -14.76 28.26
CA ALA A 130 -10.39 -15.16 29.48
C ALA A 130 -11.02 -14.59 30.77
N GLY A 131 -12.01 -13.71 30.65
CA GLY A 131 -12.78 -13.19 31.77
C GLY A 131 -12.37 -11.80 32.23
N ALA A 132 -11.62 -11.02 31.44
CA ALA A 132 -11.39 -9.61 31.75
C ALA A 132 -12.73 -8.89 32.00
N SER A 133 -12.78 -8.03 33.01
CA SER A 133 -14.01 -7.31 33.39
C SER A 133 -14.26 -6.14 32.45
N HIS A 134 -13.19 -5.49 32.00
CA HIS A 134 -13.20 -4.45 30.98
C HIS A 134 -11.95 -4.61 30.10
N VAL A 135 -12.08 -4.29 28.82
CA VAL A 135 -10.96 -4.18 27.89
C VAL A 135 -11.04 -2.81 27.22
N THR A 136 -9.93 -2.08 27.22
CA THR A 136 -9.76 -0.83 26.44
C THR A 136 -8.74 -1.12 25.36
N ALA A 137 -9.08 -0.82 24.12
CA ALA A 137 -8.33 -1.16 22.93
C ALA A 137 -8.16 0.06 22.03
#